data_AF-A0AAN6GJX1-F1
#
_entry.id   AF-A0AAN6GJX1-F1
#
_cell.length_a   1.000
_cell.length_b   1.000
_cell.length_c   1.000
_cell.angle_alpha   90.00
_cell.angle_beta   90.00
_cell.angle_gamma   90.00
#
_symmetry.space_group_name_H-M   'P 1'
#
loop_
_entity.id
_entity.type
_entity.pdbx_description
1 polymer ?
#
loop_
_entity_poly.entity_id
_entity_poly.type
_entity_poly.pdbx_seq_one_letter_code
_entity_poly.pdbx_strand_id
1 'polypeptide(L)'
;MACCSRTLALHRLRISQLPKLDRCTRLGTRAASFSTAAAEPTEDAAASTPPTSSANSYPFSSAALVRSLPPTSTGDLTPLARGSQPKSIYKGVLPRVHQALRAQLDPDHSRTSLVDRRSAEQIPPGSVLTIETWTSTAQRGSSSFSGVLIAIRRRGLATSLVLRTLVANKLGVEMRFSLYSPLIKEIKVVARAEAHKRQQGLRRTRRAKLYYLRRDERRLTAVAGLVKAQRQAEELAQLQAEEKAAGKTGTARAAGQAPIKSGNKVQQRKGKKR
;
A
#
# COMPACT_ATOMS: atom_id res chain seq x y z
N MET A 1 -0.01 59.37 -26.46
CA MET A 1 -0.30 59.07 -27.88
C MET A 1 0.09 57.60 -28.10
N ALA A 2 -0.79 56.64 -27.76
CA ALA A 2 -1.72 55.97 -28.69
C ALA A 2 -0.97 55.11 -29.74
N CYS A 3 -1.26 53.84 -30.04
CA CYS A 3 -2.29 52.89 -29.63
C CYS A 3 -1.90 51.49 -30.19
N CYS A 4 -2.46 50.43 -29.59
CA CYS A 4 -2.91 49.12 -30.11
C CYS A 4 -2.51 48.64 -31.53
N SER A 5 -2.24 47.36 -31.81
CA SER A 5 -2.97 46.16 -31.36
C SER A 5 -2.19 44.87 -31.65
N ARG A 6 -2.28 43.92 -30.71
CA ARG A 6 -1.92 42.50 -30.86
C ARG A 6 -3.11 41.76 -31.47
N THR A 7 -2.89 41.04 -32.57
CA THR A 7 -3.86 40.06 -33.09
C THR A 7 -3.54 38.66 -32.54
N LEU A 8 -4.40 38.15 -31.67
CA LEU A 8 -4.41 36.78 -31.18
C LEU A 8 -5.18 35.90 -32.18
N ALA A 9 -4.50 34.95 -32.83
CA ALA A 9 -5.14 33.91 -33.62
C ALA A 9 -5.42 32.68 -32.75
N LEU A 10 -6.68 32.53 -32.32
CA LEU A 10 -7.19 31.34 -31.65
C LEU A 10 -7.44 30.25 -32.71
N HIS A 11 -6.56 29.25 -32.79
CA HIS A 11 -6.82 28.08 -33.61
C HIS A 11 -7.62 27.03 -32.82
N ARG A 12 -8.80 26.77 -33.39
CA ARG A 12 -9.85 25.84 -32.97
C ARG A 12 -9.38 24.46 -32.50
N LEU A 13 -9.98 24.06 -31.37
CA LEU A 13 -10.15 22.70 -30.88
C LEU A 13 -10.59 21.74 -32.01
N ARG A 14 -9.82 20.66 -32.23
CA ARG A 14 -10.25 19.47 -32.96
C ARG A 14 -10.38 18.31 -31.96
N ILE A 15 -11.62 18.07 -31.53
CA ILE A 15 -12.02 16.87 -30.79
C ILE A 15 -12.00 15.71 -31.78
N SER A 16 -11.01 14.83 -31.67
CA SER A 16 -10.93 13.60 -32.46
C SER A 16 -11.98 12.61 -31.97
N GLN A 17 -12.90 12.28 -32.86
CA GLN A 17 -13.99 11.32 -32.69
C GLN A 17 -13.45 9.90 -32.47
N LEU A 18 -14.01 9.19 -31.49
CA LEU A 18 -13.81 7.75 -31.30
C LEU A 18 -14.69 6.98 -32.30
N PRO A 19 -14.21 5.89 -32.92
CA PRO A 19 -15.02 5.10 -33.83
C PRO A 19 -16.07 4.25 -33.08
N LYS A 20 -17.25 4.19 -33.72
CA LYS A 20 -18.43 3.39 -33.38
C LYS A 20 -18.12 1.90 -33.46
N LEU A 21 -18.57 1.13 -32.46
CA LEU A 21 -18.60 -0.33 -32.52
C LEU A 21 -19.94 -0.75 -33.13
N ASP A 22 -19.92 -1.17 -34.40
CA ASP A 22 -21.04 -1.81 -35.06
C ASP A 22 -21.03 -3.34 -34.87
N ARG A 23 -22.19 -3.81 -34.44
CA ARG A 23 -22.94 -5.01 -34.86
C ARG A 23 -22.24 -6.38 -34.96
N CYS A 24 -22.82 -7.28 -34.16
CA CYS A 24 -23.40 -8.56 -34.57
C CYS A 24 -22.54 -9.51 -35.43
N THR A 25 -22.10 -10.60 -34.79
CA THR A 25 -22.13 -11.93 -35.42
C THR A 25 -22.79 -12.93 -34.47
N ARG A 26 -24.00 -13.35 -34.87
CA ARG A 26 -24.66 -14.58 -34.43
C ARG A 26 -23.82 -15.78 -34.85
N LEU A 27 -23.49 -16.65 -33.90
CA LEU A 27 -23.22 -18.08 -34.08
C LEU A 27 -23.61 -18.70 -32.73
N GLY A 28 -24.39 -19.75 -32.59
CA GLY A 28 -25.07 -20.64 -33.50
C GLY A 28 -25.68 -21.67 -32.54
N THR A 29 -26.99 -21.81 -32.58
CA THR A 29 -27.77 -22.75 -31.77
C THR A 29 -27.29 -24.18 -32.01
N ARG A 30 -26.94 -24.90 -30.95
CA ARG A 30 -27.07 -26.36 -30.92
C ARG A 30 -27.88 -26.77 -29.70
N ALA A 31 -29.13 -27.09 -30.00
CA ALA A 31 -30.01 -27.88 -29.16
C ALA A 31 -29.43 -29.29 -29.02
N ALA A 32 -29.43 -29.81 -27.79
CA ALA A 32 -29.53 -31.22 -27.51
C ALA A 32 -30.45 -31.37 -26.30
N SER A 33 -31.61 -31.93 -26.59
CA SER A 33 -32.68 -32.35 -25.69
C SER A 33 -32.30 -33.61 -24.89
N PHE A 34 -33.24 -34.03 -24.03
CA PHE A 34 -33.25 -35.20 -23.11
C PHE A 34 -32.62 -34.88 -21.73
N SER A 35 -33.29 -35.03 -20.58
CA SER A 35 -34.53 -35.71 -20.22
C SER A 35 -35.14 -35.00 -18.99
N THR A 36 -36.45 -34.82 -19.01
CA THR A 36 -37.29 -34.46 -17.86
C THR A 36 -37.29 -35.59 -16.83
N ALA A 37 -36.95 -35.29 -15.59
CA ALA A 37 -37.41 -36.04 -14.44
C ALA A 37 -38.24 -35.08 -13.58
N ALA A 38 -39.55 -35.22 -13.69
CA ALA A 38 -40.51 -34.58 -12.80
C ALA A 38 -40.37 -35.23 -11.42
N ALA A 39 -40.20 -34.41 -10.40
CA ALA A 39 -40.47 -34.79 -9.02
C ALA A 39 -41.52 -33.81 -8.51
N GLU A 40 -42.72 -34.34 -8.32
CA GLU A 40 -43.89 -33.69 -7.73
C GLU A 40 -43.60 -33.18 -6.30
N PRO A 41 -44.32 -32.14 -5.85
CA PRO A 41 -44.11 -31.54 -4.54
C PRO A 41 -44.92 -32.30 -3.48
N THR A 42 -44.25 -32.87 -2.48
CA THR A 42 -44.90 -33.20 -1.21
C THR A 42 -44.73 -32.02 -0.27
N GLU A 43 -45.83 -31.32 -0.04
CA GLU A 43 -45.97 -30.36 1.04
C GLU A 43 -45.88 -31.09 2.39
N ASP A 44 -44.81 -30.84 3.13
CA ASP A 44 -44.81 -30.99 4.58
C ASP A 44 -44.28 -29.68 5.18
N ALA A 45 -45.24 -28.83 5.55
CA ALA A 45 -45.02 -27.62 6.30
C ALA A 45 -44.56 -27.96 7.73
N ALA A 46 -43.27 -28.21 7.91
CA ALA A 46 -42.64 -28.21 9.22
C ALA A 46 -42.26 -26.77 9.59
N ALA A 47 -43.02 -26.18 10.51
CA ALA A 47 -42.72 -24.91 11.14
C ALA A 47 -41.32 -24.94 11.78
N SER A 48 -40.33 -24.35 11.11
CA SER A 48 -39.01 -24.13 11.69
C SER A 48 -39.06 -22.86 12.54
N THR A 49 -39.29 -23.03 13.84
CA THR A 49 -39.02 -22.02 14.86
C THR A 49 -37.61 -21.47 14.63
N PRO A 50 -37.40 -20.14 14.52
CA PRO A 50 -36.06 -19.60 14.39
C PRO A 50 -35.27 -19.99 15.65
N PRO A 51 -34.04 -20.52 15.56
CA PRO A 51 -33.26 -20.78 16.76
C PRO A 51 -33.00 -19.44 17.43
N THR A 52 -33.62 -19.24 18.59
CA THR A 52 -33.29 -18.20 19.55
C THR A 52 -31.78 -18.21 19.72
N SER A 53 -31.14 -17.11 19.35
CA SER A 53 -29.70 -16.92 19.38
C SER A 53 -29.20 -16.94 20.83
N SER A 54 -28.97 -18.14 21.37
CA SER A 54 -28.14 -18.29 22.55
C SER A 54 -26.70 -18.03 22.14
N ALA A 55 -26.05 -17.15 22.89
CA ALA A 55 -24.68 -16.72 22.66
C ALA A 55 -23.77 -17.94 22.45
N ASN A 56 -23.08 -17.98 21.30
CA ASN A 56 -22.17 -19.05 20.90
C ASN A 56 -21.04 -19.24 21.92
N SER A 57 -21.22 -20.17 22.86
CA SER A 57 -20.14 -20.79 23.61
C SER A 57 -19.52 -21.87 22.72
N TYR A 58 -18.24 -21.75 22.39
CA TYR A 58 -17.54 -22.74 21.56
C TYR A 58 -17.47 -24.08 22.33
N PRO A 59 -18.03 -25.17 21.80
CA PRO A 59 -18.33 -26.37 22.60
C PRO A 59 -17.09 -27.11 23.12
N PHE A 60 -15.90 -26.81 22.60
CA PHE A 60 -14.66 -27.46 22.98
C PHE A 60 -13.72 -26.58 23.80
N SER A 61 -14.00 -25.29 23.97
CA SER A 61 -13.18 -24.42 24.83
C SER A 61 -13.95 -23.17 25.27
N SER A 62 -14.11 -23.01 26.59
CA SER A 62 -14.70 -21.83 27.22
C SER A 62 -13.87 -20.55 27.04
N ALA A 63 -12.58 -20.67 26.73
CA ALA A 63 -11.69 -19.53 26.51
C ALA A 63 -11.68 -18.99 25.06
N ALA A 64 -12.44 -19.59 24.14
CA ALA A 64 -12.45 -19.14 22.75
C ALA A 64 -13.21 -17.81 22.60
N LEU A 65 -12.49 -16.77 22.19
CA LEU A 65 -13.08 -15.52 21.74
C LEU A 65 -13.75 -15.75 20.37
N VAL A 66 -15.03 -16.11 20.37
CA VAL A 66 -15.83 -16.20 19.15
C VAL A 66 -16.16 -14.78 18.70
N ARG A 67 -15.57 -14.34 17.60
CA ARG A 67 -15.82 -13.01 17.07
C ARG A 67 -17.24 -12.92 16.51
N SER A 68 -18.10 -12.12 17.14
CA SER A 68 -19.43 -11.83 16.62
C SER A 68 -19.29 -11.05 15.31
N LEU A 69 -19.79 -11.64 14.23
CA LEU A 69 -19.92 -10.92 12.96
C LEU A 69 -21.10 -9.95 13.11
N PRO A 70 -21.00 -8.71 12.57
CA PRO A 70 -22.14 -7.80 12.56
C PRO A 70 -23.33 -8.50 11.87
N PRO A 71 -24.57 -8.32 12.39
CA PRO A 71 -25.75 -8.92 11.79
C PRO A 71 -25.84 -8.43 10.35
N THR A 72 -25.67 -9.33 9.40
CA THR A 72 -25.97 -9.03 8.00
C THR A 72 -27.46 -8.79 7.91
N SER A 73 -27.88 -7.57 7.59
CA SER A 73 -29.29 -7.25 7.34
C SER A 73 -29.86 -8.27 6.35
N THR A 74 -30.80 -9.08 6.83
CA THR A 74 -31.37 -10.23 6.12
C THR A 74 -32.14 -9.81 4.86
N GLY A 75 -32.44 -8.52 4.69
CA GLY A 75 -33.21 -7.99 3.56
C GLY A 75 -32.50 -7.98 2.20
N ASP A 76 -31.16 -7.92 2.14
CA ASP A 76 -30.47 -7.66 0.87
C ASP A 76 -29.69 -8.85 0.30
N LEU A 77 -29.72 -10.01 0.97
CA LEU A 77 -28.94 -11.18 0.57
C LEU A 77 -29.86 -12.36 0.35
N THR A 78 -30.49 -12.41 -0.82
CA THR A 78 -31.11 -13.64 -1.33
C THR A 78 -30.03 -14.74 -1.31
N PRO A 79 -30.21 -15.82 -0.53
CA PRO A 79 -29.24 -16.91 -0.53
C PRO A 79 -29.16 -17.48 -1.95
N LEU A 80 -27.95 -17.54 -2.49
CA LEU A 80 -27.72 -18.09 -3.83
C LEU A 80 -28.19 -19.55 -3.83
N ALA A 81 -29.07 -19.89 -4.79
CA ALA A 81 -29.48 -21.27 -5.01
C ALA A 81 -28.23 -22.16 -5.14
N ARG A 82 -28.26 -23.34 -4.48
CA ARG A 82 -27.14 -24.28 -4.44
C ARG A 82 -26.74 -24.65 -5.89
N GLY A 83 -25.55 -24.23 -6.33
CA GLY A 83 -25.05 -24.44 -7.70
C GLY A 83 -25.11 -23.22 -8.63
N SER A 84 -25.73 -22.10 -8.21
CA SER A 84 -25.65 -20.85 -8.98
C SER A 84 -24.24 -20.25 -8.86
N GLN A 85 -23.57 -20.07 -10.00
CA GLN A 85 -22.28 -19.39 -10.05
C GLN A 85 -22.47 -17.94 -9.62
N PRO A 86 -21.58 -17.37 -8.78
CA PRO A 86 -21.73 -15.99 -8.34
C PRO A 86 -21.69 -15.06 -9.55
N LYS A 87 -22.67 -14.15 -9.65
CA LYS A 87 -22.82 -13.20 -10.79
C LYS A 87 -21.54 -12.37 -11.06
N SER A 88 -20.65 -12.26 -10.08
CA SER A 88 -19.30 -11.71 -10.21
C SER A 88 -18.32 -12.44 -9.30
N ILE A 89 -17.02 -12.35 -9.61
CA ILE A 89 -15.92 -12.90 -8.78
C ILE A 89 -15.99 -12.35 -7.34
N TYR A 90 -16.62 -11.20 -7.12
CA TYR A 90 -16.76 -10.55 -5.81
C TYR A 90 -18.04 -10.92 -5.06
N LYS A 91 -19.00 -11.61 -5.71
CA LYS A 91 -20.26 -12.08 -5.09
C LYS A 91 -20.16 -13.46 -4.45
N GLY A 92 -19.01 -14.14 -4.56
CA GLY A 92 -18.77 -15.39 -3.86
C GLY A 92 -18.68 -15.21 -2.34
N VAL A 93 -19.04 -16.24 -1.59
CA VAL A 93 -18.96 -16.26 -0.12
C VAL A 93 -17.53 -15.95 0.37
N LEU A 94 -16.52 -16.60 -0.22
CA LEU A 94 -15.13 -16.44 0.21
C LEU A 94 -14.56 -15.01 -0.02
N PRO A 95 -14.74 -14.36 -1.19
CA PRO A 95 -14.42 -12.95 -1.38
C PRO A 95 -15.06 -12.03 -0.34
N ARG A 96 -16.35 -12.24 -0.02
CA ARG A 96 -17.07 -11.47 1.01
C ARG A 96 -16.43 -11.65 2.38
N VAL A 97 -16.12 -12.90 2.77
CA VAL A 97 -15.44 -13.22 4.03
C VAL A 97 -14.05 -12.56 4.08
N HIS A 98 -13.28 -12.63 3.00
CA HIS A 98 -11.99 -11.94 2.92
C HIS A 98 -12.13 -10.42 3.09
N GLN A 99 -13.14 -9.79 2.48
CA GLN A 99 -13.39 -8.36 2.63
C GLN A 99 -13.78 -8.01 4.06
N ALA A 100 -14.69 -8.76 4.69
CA ALA A 100 -15.11 -8.56 6.07
C ALA A 100 -13.92 -8.67 7.04
N LEU A 101 -13.10 -9.71 6.91
CA LEU A 101 -11.92 -9.91 7.75
C LEU A 101 -10.83 -8.86 7.50
N ARG A 102 -10.69 -8.33 6.28
CA ARG A 102 -9.79 -7.19 6.03
C ARG A 102 -10.25 -5.95 6.76
N ALA A 103 -11.53 -5.59 6.64
CA ALA A 103 -12.08 -4.43 7.34
C ALA A 103 -11.90 -4.54 8.85
N GLN A 104 -11.98 -5.77 9.39
CA GLN A 104 -11.79 -6.00 10.82
C GLN A 104 -10.33 -5.97 11.30
N LEU A 105 -9.36 -6.30 10.42
CA LEU A 105 -7.92 -6.34 10.75
C LEU A 105 -7.19 -5.04 10.37
N ASP A 106 -7.73 -4.27 9.43
CA ASP A 106 -7.17 -3.04 8.89
C ASP A 106 -8.32 -2.05 8.65
N PRO A 107 -8.89 -1.46 9.71
CA PRO A 107 -10.04 -0.56 9.62
C PRO A 107 -9.69 0.72 8.85
N ASP A 108 -8.47 1.24 9.00
CA ASP A 108 -8.00 2.45 8.32
C ASP A 108 -7.60 2.21 6.86
N HIS A 109 -7.57 0.94 6.44
CA HIS A 109 -7.11 0.50 5.11
C HIS A 109 -5.68 0.93 4.74
N SER A 110 -4.88 1.39 5.70
CA SER A 110 -3.52 1.88 5.48
C SER A 110 -2.62 0.80 4.89
N ARG A 111 -2.72 -0.44 5.40
CA ARG A 111 -1.92 -1.58 4.93
C ARG A 111 -2.40 -2.07 3.57
N THR A 112 -3.72 -2.10 3.38
CA THR A 112 -4.35 -2.53 2.13
C THR A 112 -4.00 -1.59 0.98
N SER A 113 -4.02 -0.28 1.21
CA SER A 113 -3.66 0.75 0.22
C SER A 113 -2.22 0.62 -0.28
N LEU A 114 -1.28 0.19 0.56
CA LEU A 114 0.10 -0.05 0.11
C LEU A 114 0.18 -1.20 -0.90
N VAL A 115 -0.62 -2.24 -0.73
CA VAL A 115 -0.52 -3.45 -1.55
C VAL A 115 -1.54 -3.50 -2.67
N ASP A 116 -2.61 -2.71 -2.66
CA ASP A 116 -3.57 -2.76 -3.76
C ASP A 116 -2.94 -2.29 -5.10
N ARG A 117 -3.47 -2.77 -6.23
CA ARG A 117 -3.00 -2.43 -7.59
C ARG A 117 -3.63 -1.14 -8.09
N ARG A 118 -4.78 -0.79 -7.52
CA ARG A 118 -5.62 0.33 -7.95
C ARG A 118 -5.34 1.59 -7.11
N SER A 119 -4.68 1.43 -5.96
CA SER A 119 -4.36 2.52 -5.07
C SER A 119 -3.19 3.36 -5.61
N ALA A 120 -3.28 4.68 -5.43
CA ALA A 120 -2.21 5.60 -5.76
C ALA A 120 -0.98 5.39 -4.85
N GLU A 121 -1.20 4.95 -3.61
CA GLU A 121 -0.15 4.73 -2.62
C GLU A 121 0.61 3.41 -2.80
N GLN A 122 0.27 2.63 -3.83
CA GLN A 122 0.85 1.32 -4.08
C GLN A 122 2.38 1.33 -4.02
N ILE A 123 2.95 0.41 -3.25
CA ILE A 123 4.39 0.17 -3.22
C ILE A 123 4.81 -0.77 -4.37
N PRO A 124 5.61 -0.30 -5.34
CA PRO A 124 6.16 -1.16 -6.37
C PRO A 124 7.27 -2.05 -5.81
N PRO A 125 7.49 -3.25 -6.38
CA PRO A 125 8.66 -4.07 -6.05
C PRO A 125 9.95 -3.31 -6.37
N GLY A 126 10.94 -3.45 -5.50
CA GLY A 126 12.19 -2.68 -5.50
C GLY A 126 12.21 -1.53 -4.50
N SER A 127 11.06 -1.17 -3.93
CA SER A 127 10.99 -0.15 -2.87
C SER A 127 11.69 -0.67 -1.59
N VAL A 128 12.29 0.24 -0.83
CA VAL A 128 12.90 -0.04 0.47
C VAL A 128 11.88 0.21 1.56
N LEU A 129 11.62 -0.81 2.38
CA LEU A 129 10.67 -0.76 3.48
C LEU A 129 11.39 -1.02 4.80
N THR A 130 10.93 -0.37 5.86
CA THR A 130 11.23 -0.71 7.26
C THR A 130 9.92 -1.21 7.87
N ILE A 131 9.89 -2.47 8.28
CA ILE A 131 8.73 -3.08 8.95
C ILE A 131 9.07 -3.23 10.43
N GLU A 132 8.24 -2.63 11.29
CA GLU A 132 8.32 -2.84 12.73
C GLU A 132 7.33 -3.93 13.13
N THR A 133 7.82 -4.91 13.87
CA THR A 133 7.03 -6.02 14.41
C THR A 133 7.19 -6.11 15.91
N TRP A 134 6.10 -6.40 16.61
CA TRP A 134 6.14 -6.80 18.01
C TRP A 134 6.85 -8.14 18.16
N THR A 135 7.73 -8.23 19.15
CA THR A 135 8.45 -9.48 19.45
C THR A 135 7.55 -10.48 20.19
N SER A 136 6.64 -9.97 21.01
CA SER A 136 5.68 -10.76 21.80
C SER A 136 4.24 -10.36 21.49
N THR A 137 3.31 -11.30 21.66
CA THR A 137 1.86 -11.03 21.59
C THR A 137 1.42 -9.97 22.61
N ALA A 138 2.08 -9.90 23.76
CA ALA A 138 1.84 -8.86 24.77
C ALA A 138 2.37 -7.47 24.37
N GLN A 139 2.81 -7.30 23.12
CA GLN A 139 3.37 -6.05 22.57
C GLN A 139 4.54 -5.51 23.40
N ARG A 140 5.31 -6.41 24.01
CA ARG A 140 6.54 -6.08 24.73
C ARG A 140 7.73 -6.21 23.79
N GLY A 141 8.39 -5.08 23.54
CA GLY A 141 9.53 -5.00 22.64
C GLY A 141 9.14 -5.01 21.16
N SER A 142 9.90 -4.28 20.36
CA SER A 142 9.74 -4.20 18.91
C SER A 142 11.04 -4.53 18.21
N SER A 143 10.95 -5.34 17.17
CA SER A 143 12.04 -5.60 16.22
C SER A 143 11.74 -4.89 14.90
N SER A 144 12.76 -4.26 14.30
CA SER A 144 12.63 -3.61 13.00
C SER A 144 13.44 -4.37 11.95
N PHE A 145 12.81 -4.67 10.82
CA PHE A 145 13.48 -5.24 9.67
C PHE A 145 13.39 -4.29 8.48
N SER A 146 14.53 -3.84 7.99
CA SER A 146 14.62 -2.97 6.83
C SER A 146 15.20 -3.72 5.65
N GLY A 147 14.60 -3.58 4.47
CA GLY A 147 15.08 -4.25 3.26
C GLY A 147 14.32 -3.88 1.99
N VAL A 148 14.80 -4.41 0.87
CA VAL A 148 14.19 -4.24 -0.44
C VAL A 148 13.02 -5.19 -0.59
N LEU A 149 11.88 -4.66 -1.06
CA LEU A 149 10.73 -5.44 -1.42
C LEU A 149 10.96 -6.21 -2.73
N ILE A 150 11.20 -7.51 -2.61
CA ILE A 150 11.43 -8.36 -3.78
C ILE A 150 10.12 -8.81 -4.40
N ALA A 151 9.14 -9.18 -3.57
CA ALA A 151 7.89 -9.72 -4.05
C ALA A 151 6.72 -9.41 -3.11
N ILE A 152 5.56 -9.16 -3.73
CA ILE A 152 4.28 -9.08 -3.06
C ILE A 152 3.46 -10.28 -3.49
N ARG A 153 3.04 -11.13 -2.54
CA ARG A 153 2.16 -12.28 -2.78
C ARG A 153 0.76 -11.91 -2.33
N ARG A 154 -0.17 -11.74 -3.27
CA ARG A 154 -1.56 -11.33 -2.99
C ARG A 154 -2.47 -12.55 -2.97
N ARG A 155 -2.99 -12.90 -1.79
CA ARG A 155 -3.82 -14.11 -1.57
C ARG A 155 -4.93 -13.81 -0.55
N GLY A 156 -5.75 -12.78 -0.80
CA GLY A 156 -6.80 -12.42 0.15
C GLY A 156 -6.22 -11.83 1.44
N LEU A 157 -6.44 -12.53 2.56
CA LEU A 157 -5.88 -12.26 3.88
C LEU A 157 -4.46 -12.81 4.06
N ALA A 158 -4.09 -13.88 3.34
CA ALA A 158 -2.74 -14.44 3.38
C ALA A 158 -1.75 -13.63 2.52
N THR A 159 -2.04 -12.36 2.30
CA THR A 159 -1.20 -11.45 1.54
C THR A 159 0.09 -11.20 2.29
N SER A 160 1.23 -11.35 1.61
CA SER A 160 2.55 -11.29 2.24
C SER A 160 3.57 -10.52 1.41
N LEU A 161 4.46 -9.86 2.13
CA LEU A 161 5.60 -9.11 1.62
C LEU A 161 6.86 -9.95 1.83
N VAL A 162 7.74 -9.98 0.83
CA VAL A 162 9.05 -10.62 0.93
C VAL A 162 10.11 -9.54 0.81
N LEU A 163 10.82 -9.32 1.90
CA LEU A 163 11.91 -8.36 2.00
C LEU A 163 13.26 -9.10 1.99
N ARG A 164 14.27 -8.49 1.35
CA ARG A 164 15.65 -8.96 1.40
C ARG A 164 16.57 -7.82 1.82
N THR A 165 17.53 -8.13 2.65
CA THR A 165 18.63 -7.24 3.02
C THR A 165 19.95 -7.98 2.92
N LEU A 166 21.02 -7.24 2.64
CA LEU A 166 22.38 -7.73 2.83
C LEU A 166 22.87 -7.23 4.18
N VAL A 167 23.16 -8.16 5.08
CA VAL A 167 23.79 -7.86 6.36
C VAL A 167 25.30 -7.73 6.15
N ALA A 168 26.01 -7.23 7.17
CA ALA A 168 27.47 -7.22 7.19
C ALA A 168 28.03 -8.58 6.71
N ASN A 169 29.11 -8.54 5.94
CA ASN A 169 29.77 -9.70 5.32
C ASN A 169 29.00 -10.39 4.16
N LYS A 170 28.15 -9.65 3.44
CA LYS A 170 27.41 -10.15 2.25
C LYS A 170 26.49 -11.35 2.56
N LEU A 171 26.06 -11.50 3.81
CA LEU A 171 25.08 -12.50 4.18
C LEU A 171 23.68 -11.99 3.82
N GLY A 172 23.03 -12.65 2.87
CA GLY A 172 21.70 -12.29 2.41
C GLY A 172 20.61 -12.85 3.30
N VAL A 173 19.89 -11.98 4.00
CA VAL A 173 18.75 -12.34 4.86
C VAL A 173 17.44 -11.98 4.15
N GLU A 174 16.53 -12.95 4.08
CA GLU A 174 15.18 -12.75 3.57
C GLU A 174 14.15 -12.98 4.66
N MET A 175 13.17 -12.09 4.77
CA MET A 175 12.05 -12.22 5.68
C MET A 175 10.72 -12.05 4.95
N ARG A 176 9.76 -12.90 5.33
CA ARG A 176 8.40 -12.84 4.82
C ARG A 176 7.46 -12.34 5.92
N PHE A 177 6.72 -11.28 5.63
CA PHE A 177 5.74 -10.71 6.54
C PHE A 177 4.33 -10.92 6.00
N SER A 178 3.42 -11.37 6.86
CA SER A 178 1.99 -11.44 6.56
C SER A 178 1.33 -10.10 6.86
N LEU A 179 0.84 -9.42 5.84
CA LEU A 179 0.43 -8.00 5.90
C LEU A 179 -0.64 -7.72 6.97
N TYR A 180 -1.59 -8.63 7.14
CA TYR A 180 -2.70 -8.50 8.10
C TYR A 180 -2.39 -9.15 9.46
N SER A 181 -1.13 -9.43 9.77
CA SER A 181 -0.76 -9.94 11.09
C SER A 181 -0.89 -8.82 12.15
N PRO A 182 -1.46 -9.12 13.34
CA PRO A 182 -1.53 -8.16 14.44
C PRO A 182 -0.15 -7.88 15.06
N LEU A 183 0.85 -8.72 14.79
CA LEU A 183 2.21 -8.52 15.26
C LEU A 183 2.95 -7.43 14.47
N ILE A 184 2.47 -7.06 13.27
CA ILE A 184 3.04 -5.91 12.56
C ILE A 184 2.54 -4.66 13.25
N LYS A 185 3.47 -3.84 13.74
CA LYS A 185 3.19 -2.53 14.33
C LYS A 185 2.98 -1.51 13.21
N GLU A 186 3.98 -1.34 12.35
CA GLU A 186 3.93 -0.39 11.24
C GLU A 186 4.79 -0.79 10.04
N ILE A 187 4.46 -0.23 8.88
CA ILE A 187 5.19 -0.41 7.61
C ILE A 187 5.59 0.98 7.10
N LYS A 188 6.86 1.33 7.30
CA LYS A 188 7.44 2.59 6.84
C LYS A 188 8.06 2.40 5.44
N VAL A 189 7.75 3.31 4.52
CA VAL A 189 8.33 3.32 3.17
C VAL A 189 9.51 4.29 3.15
N VAL A 190 10.73 3.78 3.16
CA VAL A 190 11.96 4.59 3.17
C VAL A 190 12.22 5.21 1.80
N ALA A 191 12.14 4.38 0.76
CA ALA A 191 12.38 4.81 -0.61
C ALA A 191 11.47 4.04 -1.56
N ARG A 192 10.72 4.76 -2.40
CA ARG A 192 9.88 4.16 -3.44
C ARG A 192 10.71 3.85 -4.69
N ALA A 193 10.48 2.69 -5.29
CA ALA A 193 11.06 2.37 -6.59
C ALA A 193 10.30 3.10 -7.70
N GLU A 194 10.88 4.20 -8.18
CA GLU A 194 10.34 4.98 -9.28
C GLU A 194 11.07 4.66 -10.60
N ALA A 195 10.39 4.83 -11.73
CA ALA A 195 10.94 4.52 -13.05
C ALA A 195 11.87 5.61 -13.58
N HIS A 196 11.52 6.87 -13.33
CA HIS A 196 12.15 8.05 -13.94
C HIS A 196 13.14 8.77 -13.02
N LYS A 197 13.19 8.41 -11.74
CA LYS A 197 13.90 9.21 -10.74
C LYS A 197 15.34 8.74 -10.57
N ARG A 198 16.26 9.71 -10.56
CA ARG A 198 17.65 9.53 -10.09
C ARG A 198 17.75 9.51 -8.56
N GLN A 199 16.65 9.21 -7.86
CA GLN A 199 16.65 9.18 -6.40
C GLN A 199 17.44 7.98 -5.89
N GLN A 200 17.97 8.14 -4.67
CA GLN A 200 18.71 7.10 -3.99
C GLN A 200 17.75 5.94 -3.68
N GLY A 201 17.99 4.78 -4.27
CA GLY A 201 17.11 3.62 -4.21
C GLY A 201 17.21 2.74 -5.45
N LEU A 202 16.42 1.67 -5.48
CA LEU A 202 16.40 0.76 -6.62
C LEU A 202 15.43 1.27 -7.70
N ARG A 203 15.90 1.38 -8.94
CA ARG A 203 15.04 1.76 -10.07
C ARG A 203 13.91 0.75 -10.25
N ARG A 204 12.70 1.24 -10.53
CA ARG A 204 11.56 0.37 -10.87
C ARG A 204 11.91 -0.53 -12.04
N THR A 205 11.79 -1.83 -11.82
CA THR A 205 12.04 -2.85 -12.84
C THR A 205 10.72 -3.29 -13.46
N ARG A 206 10.73 -3.69 -14.74
CA ARG A 206 9.54 -4.20 -15.44
C ARG A 206 9.01 -5.53 -14.87
N ARG A 207 9.83 -6.24 -14.08
CA ARG A 207 9.47 -7.52 -13.46
C ARG A 207 8.61 -7.30 -12.21
N ALA A 208 7.56 -8.10 -12.06
CA ALA A 208 6.69 -8.05 -10.88
C ALA A 208 7.33 -8.62 -9.61
N LYS A 209 8.35 -9.48 -9.75
CA LYS A 209 9.11 -10.08 -8.64
C LYS A 209 10.61 -10.04 -8.96
N LEU A 210 11.41 -9.58 -8.00
CA LEU A 210 12.84 -9.31 -8.20
C LEU A 210 13.74 -10.43 -7.64
N TYR A 211 13.36 -11.70 -7.81
CA TYR A 211 14.12 -12.83 -7.26
C TYR A 211 15.56 -12.93 -7.78
N TYR A 212 15.87 -12.27 -8.90
CA TYR A 212 17.23 -12.16 -9.43
C TYR A 212 18.18 -11.39 -8.49
N LEU A 213 17.67 -10.56 -7.58
CA LEU A 213 18.48 -9.84 -6.57
C LEU A 213 19.16 -10.78 -5.56
N ARG A 214 18.81 -12.07 -5.57
CA ARG A 214 19.56 -13.11 -4.84
C ARG A 214 20.95 -13.37 -5.43
N ARG A 215 21.08 -13.20 -6.74
CA ARG A 215 22.36 -13.32 -7.46
C ARG A 215 23.02 -11.94 -7.63
N ASP A 216 22.21 -10.91 -7.86
CA ASP A 216 22.67 -9.54 -8.11
C ASP A 216 22.73 -8.68 -6.84
N GLU A 217 23.63 -9.05 -5.93
CA GLU A 217 23.74 -8.42 -4.60
C GLU A 217 24.26 -6.97 -4.63
N ARG A 218 24.98 -6.57 -5.68
CA ARG A 218 25.54 -5.21 -5.85
C ARG A 218 24.49 -4.11 -5.72
N ARG A 219 23.24 -4.42 -6.09
CA ARG A 219 22.12 -3.47 -6.05
C ARG A 219 21.51 -3.29 -4.66
N LEU A 220 21.81 -4.18 -3.72
CA LEU A 220 21.28 -4.16 -2.36
C LEU A 220 22.22 -3.45 -1.38
N THR A 221 23.48 -3.21 -1.74
CA THR A 221 24.48 -2.58 -0.86
C THR A 221 24.08 -1.17 -0.41
N ALA A 222 23.36 -0.42 -1.24
CA ALA A 222 22.91 0.94 -0.93
C ALA A 222 21.83 1.02 0.17
N VAL A 223 21.16 -0.10 0.49
CA VAL A 223 19.99 -0.14 1.38
C VAL A 223 20.35 0.29 2.80
N ALA A 224 21.49 -0.16 3.32
CA ALA A 224 21.93 0.16 4.66
C ALA A 224 22.15 1.67 4.87
N GLY A 225 22.67 2.37 3.84
CA GLY A 225 22.84 3.82 3.89
C GLY A 225 21.51 4.57 3.93
N LEU A 226 20.53 4.16 3.11
CA LEU A 226 19.19 4.75 3.08
C LEU A 226 18.47 4.63 4.42
N VAL A 227 18.56 3.46 5.06
CA VAL A 227 17.93 3.21 6.36
C VAL A 227 18.57 4.04 7.46
N LYS A 228 19.91 4.19 7.44
CA LYS A 228 20.62 5.06 8.39
C LYS A 228 20.20 6.52 8.23
N ALA A 229 20.13 7.02 6.99
CA ALA A 229 19.70 8.38 6.70
C ALA A 229 18.26 8.65 7.17
N GLN A 230 17.35 7.68 6.98
CA GLN A 230 15.97 7.77 7.47
C GLN A 230 15.92 7.86 8.99
N ARG A 231 16.66 7.00 9.72
CA ARG A 231 16.70 7.04 11.19
C ARG A 231 17.24 8.37 11.71
N GLN A 232 18.34 8.87 11.14
CA GLN A 232 18.90 10.18 11.50
C GLN A 232 17.91 11.32 11.23
N ALA A 233 17.16 11.27 10.12
CA ALA A 233 16.14 12.27 9.82
C ALA A 233 14.98 12.22 10.82
N GLU A 234 14.56 11.03 11.27
CA GLU A 234 13.55 10.85 12.31
C GLU A 234 14.03 11.41 13.66
N GLU A 235 15.27 11.12 14.07
CA GLU A 235 15.89 11.64 15.30
C GLU A 235 15.96 13.18 15.29
N LEU A 236 16.46 13.77 14.19
CA LEU A 236 16.52 15.23 14.05
C LEU A 236 15.13 15.87 14.05
N ALA A 237 14.14 15.22 13.44
CA ALA A 237 12.76 15.70 13.45
C ALA A 237 12.13 15.65 14.85
N GLN A 238 12.48 14.65 15.66
CA GLN A 238 12.06 14.55 17.07
C GLN A 238 12.65 15.70 17.89
N LEU A 239 13.97 15.93 17.79
CA LEU A 239 14.63 17.04 18.49
C LEU A 239 14.01 18.39 18.10
N GLN A 240 13.77 18.62 16.81
CA GLN A 240 13.09 19.84 16.34
C GLN A 240 11.65 19.96 16.84
N ALA A 241 10.93 18.84 16.97
CA ALA A 241 9.57 18.84 17.51
C ALA A 241 9.56 19.14 19.02
N GLU A 242 10.53 18.60 19.76
CA GLU A 242 10.75 18.90 21.18
C GLU A 242 11.14 20.36 21.40
N GLU A 243 12.05 20.91 20.59
CA GLU A 243 12.43 22.33 20.64
C GLU A 243 11.24 23.27 20.35
N LYS A 244 10.39 22.90 19.38
CA LYS A 244 9.14 23.64 19.07
C LYS A 244 8.12 23.52 20.20
N ALA A 245 7.97 22.32 20.79
CA ALA A 245 7.06 22.09 21.92
C ALA A 245 7.54 22.80 23.20
N ALA A 246 8.85 22.92 23.39
CA ALA A 246 9.48 23.63 24.51
C ALA A 246 9.38 25.17 24.39
N GLY A 247 8.72 25.71 23.36
CA GLY A 247 8.27 27.09 23.36
C GLY A 247 9.40 28.12 23.50
N LYS A 248 10.58 27.87 22.90
CA LYS A 248 11.51 28.97 22.59
C LYS A 248 10.92 29.81 21.45
N THR A 249 9.82 30.50 21.74
CA THR A 249 9.42 31.69 20.99
C THR A 249 10.61 32.63 21.04
N GLY A 250 11.25 32.86 19.89
CA GLY A 250 12.25 33.91 19.73
C GLY A 250 11.60 35.28 19.91
N THR A 251 11.32 35.66 21.15
CA THR A 251 11.19 37.05 21.55
C THR A 251 12.58 37.51 22.00
N ALA A 252 13.12 38.51 21.27
CA ALA A 252 14.45 39.15 21.33
C ALA A 252 15.44 38.62 20.26
N ARG A 253 15.95 39.41 19.30
CA ARG A 253 16.17 40.86 19.23
C ARG A 253 15.96 41.40 17.80
N ALA A 254 14.98 42.27 17.64
CA ALA A 254 15.12 43.43 16.77
C ALA A 254 15.94 44.47 17.57
N ALA A 255 17.26 44.44 17.43
CA ALA A 255 18.13 45.53 17.88
C ALA A 255 19.19 45.70 16.79
N GLY A 256 19.13 46.84 16.11
CA GLY A 256 19.95 47.14 14.95
C GLY A 256 21.44 47.06 15.25
N GLN A 257 22.17 46.44 14.34
CA GLN A 257 23.57 46.78 14.09
C GLN A 257 23.72 47.06 12.61
N ALA A 258 24.05 48.32 12.33
CA ALA A 258 24.38 48.85 11.02
C ALA A 258 25.52 48.05 10.36
N PRO A 259 25.57 47.98 9.02
CA PRO A 259 26.68 47.34 8.34
C PRO A 259 27.96 48.17 8.50
N ILE A 260 28.93 47.63 9.24
CA ILE A 260 30.31 48.13 9.24
C ILE A 260 30.90 47.84 7.86
N LYS A 261 31.18 48.90 7.10
CA LYS A 261 31.95 48.86 5.86
C LYS A 261 33.36 48.32 6.16
N SER A 262 33.66 47.10 5.71
CA SER A 262 35.03 46.58 5.70
C SER A 262 35.77 47.11 4.48
N GLY A 263 36.67 48.06 4.74
CA GLY A 263 37.67 48.52 3.79
C GLY A 263 38.81 47.52 3.58
N ASN A 264 39.45 47.67 2.42
CA ASN A 264 40.78 47.22 2.03
C ASN A 264 41.04 45.74 1.75
N LYS A 265 41.02 45.41 0.45
CA LYS A 265 41.99 44.48 -0.16
C LYS A 265 42.80 45.23 -1.22
N VAL A 266 43.99 45.67 -0.81
CA VAL A 266 45.07 46.14 -1.69
C VAL A 266 45.49 44.96 -2.58
N GLN A 267 45.15 45.01 -3.87
CA GLN A 267 45.69 44.09 -4.87
C GLN A 267 47.08 44.58 -5.28
N GLN A 268 48.12 43.91 -4.79
CA GLN A 268 49.47 44.08 -5.31
C GLN A 268 49.54 43.56 -6.75
N ARG A 269 49.89 44.47 -7.66
CA ARG A 269 50.15 44.19 -9.07
C ARG A 269 51.37 43.26 -9.18
N LYS A 270 51.18 42.07 -9.77
CA LYS A 270 52.29 41.24 -10.26
C LYS A 270 52.96 41.97 -11.43
N GLY A 271 54.21 42.36 -11.23
CA GLY A 271 55.07 42.90 -12.28
C GLY A 271 55.34 41.84 -13.37
N LYS A 272 55.08 42.23 -14.61
CA LYS A 272 55.49 41.53 -15.83
C LYS A 272 56.92 41.99 -16.14
N LYS A 273 57.92 41.15 -15.90
CA LYS A 273 59.28 41.36 -16.40
C LYS A 273 59.35 40.84 -17.85
N ARG A 274 60.19 41.56 -18.60
CA ARG A 274 60.50 41.50 -20.03
C ARG A 274 60.80 40.10 -20.55
#